data_AF-A0A9Q1EFY0-F1
#
_entry.id   AF-A0A9Q1EFY0-F1
#
_cell.length_a   1.000
_cell.length_b   1.000
_cell.length_c   1.000
_cell.angle_alpha   90.00
_cell.angle_beta   90.00
_cell.angle_gamma   90.00
#
_symmetry.space_group_name_H-M   'P 1'
#
loop_
_entity.id
_entity.type
_entity.pdbx_description
1 polymer ?
#
loop_
_entity_poly.entity_id
_entity_poly.type
_entity_poly.pdbx_seq_one_letter_code
_entity_poly.pdbx_strand_id
1 'polypeptide(L)'
;MASLIFLSVWCVMFLEQCVAEKPSNVLTYSAETDLQGQMFSVNKGGSVTLLSSGVGPLHNFTVCLRHISEESDSKIFFTLSLGGVHGISLKSINTRLQLTVGRDSEAFQSTFPVNVDFTPPWTGLCTTWTSSSGMAQVWPYGMPSVRKGMWRNQVFTGRPLLTISGFVGQVTDVHVWHYILSPSAIASFSNGKVLQEGTVLSWRRAQYNTGGYVVLEPVQVFQRALPCCGFPVGLGYSARKQKANRQMAKKTRRGNSKRRKWVMGKDTEGATAL
;
A
#
# COMPACT_ATOMS: atom_id res chain seq x y z
N MET A 1 1.84 -83.94 22.28
CA MET A 1 2.60 -82.98 23.10
C MET A 1 2.82 -81.74 22.25
N ALA A 2 1.85 -80.84 22.35
CA ALA A 2 1.80 -79.57 21.64
C ALA A 2 2.12 -78.49 22.67
N SER A 3 3.31 -77.90 22.58
CA SER A 3 3.63 -76.64 23.24
C SER A 3 5.00 -76.24 22.71
N LEU A 4 5.06 -75.29 21.77
CA LEU A 4 6.26 -74.49 21.41
C LEU A 4 6.02 -73.52 20.22
N ILE A 5 4.78 -73.07 19.93
CA ILE A 5 4.52 -72.18 18.76
C ILE A 5 3.84 -70.84 19.12
N PHE A 6 3.46 -70.57 20.39
CA PHE A 6 2.61 -69.41 20.70
C PHE A 6 3.28 -68.20 21.37
N LEU A 7 4.61 -68.06 21.36
CA LEU A 7 5.29 -66.92 22.05
C LEU A 7 6.17 -66.02 21.18
N SER A 8 6.13 -66.12 19.84
CA SER A 8 6.94 -65.26 18.97
C SER A 8 6.16 -64.33 18.04
N VAL A 9 4.82 -64.36 18.05
CA VAL A 9 3.99 -63.57 17.11
C VAL A 9 3.37 -62.32 17.74
N TRP A 10 3.42 -62.16 19.07
CA TRP A 10 2.86 -61.01 19.77
C TRP A 10 3.89 -59.91 20.14
N CYS A 11 5.06 -59.91 19.51
CA CYS A 11 6.08 -58.86 19.74
C CYS A 11 6.34 -57.98 18.50
N VAL A 12 5.70 -58.25 17.35
CA VAL A 12 6.00 -57.56 16.07
C VAL A 12 4.82 -56.75 15.53
N MET A 13 3.74 -56.54 16.29
CA MET A 13 2.55 -55.80 15.81
C MET A 13 2.13 -54.60 16.66
N PHE A 14 3.01 -54.03 17.49
CA PHE A 14 2.69 -52.82 18.27
C PHE A 14 3.78 -51.74 18.23
N LEU A 15 4.40 -51.55 17.06
CA LEU A 15 5.36 -50.47 16.81
C LEU A 15 5.20 -49.85 15.42
N GLU A 16 3.97 -49.78 14.91
CA GLU A 16 3.61 -48.96 13.77
C GLU A 16 2.44 -48.02 14.10
N GLN A 17 2.65 -46.76 13.75
CA GLN A 17 1.72 -45.63 13.78
C GLN A 17 1.26 -45.07 15.14
N CYS A 18 2.18 -44.35 15.82
CA CYS A 18 1.80 -43.00 16.26
C CYS A 18 1.94 -42.04 15.06
N VAL A 19 1.09 -42.22 14.04
CA VAL A 19 0.80 -41.11 13.12
C VAL A 19 -0.03 -40.15 13.95
N ALA A 20 0.57 -39.04 14.36
CA ALA A 20 -0.21 -37.91 14.85
C ALA A 20 -1.17 -37.52 13.74
N GLU A 21 -2.44 -37.90 13.88
CA GLU A 21 -3.52 -37.34 13.08
C GLU A 21 -3.47 -35.83 13.31
N LYS A 22 -2.92 -35.11 12.32
CA LYS A 22 -2.96 -33.66 12.27
C LYS A 22 -4.45 -33.30 12.22
N PRO A 23 -5.02 -32.63 13.23
CA PRO A 23 -6.40 -32.21 13.15
C PRO A 23 -6.51 -31.28 11.94
N SER A 24 -7.33 -31.69 10.97
CA SER A 24 -7.41 -31.10 9.62
C SER A 24 -8.01 -29.69 9.59
N ASN A 25 -8.13 -29.00 10.73
CA ASN A 25 -8.75 -27.67 10.82
C ASN A 25 -8.06 -26.70 11.81
N VAL A 26 -6.84 -26.95 12.26
CA VAL A 26 -6.10 -25.97 13.08
C VAL A 26 -5.25 -25.09 12.17
N LEU A 27 -5.70 -23.84 11.96
CA LEU A 27 -4.87 -22.81 11.33
C LEU A 27 -3.59 -22.65 12.16
N THR A 28 -2.47 -23.11 11.60
CA THR A 28 -1.17 -23.02 12.26
C THR A 28 -0.54 -21.68 11.88
N TYR A 29 -0.28 -20.83 12.87
CA TYR A 29 0.42 -19.56 12.66
C TYR A 29 1.92 -19.74 12.88
N SER A 30 2.72 -18.90 12.23
CA SER A 30 4.14 -18.75 12.51
C SER A 30 4.37 -18.29 13.95
N ALA A 31 5.60 -18.46 14.44
CA ALA A 31 6.07 -17.71 15.59
C ALA A 31 6.06 -16.20 15.28
N GLU A 32 6.12 -15.37 16.33
CA GLU A 32 6.27 -13.93 16.16
C GLU A 32 7.59 -13.63 15.46
N THR A 33 7.52 -12.91 14.34
CA THR A 33 8.68 -12.62 13.50
C THR A 33 8.71 -11.16 13.11
N ASP A 34 9.93 -10.61 13.01
CA ASP A 34 10.15 -9.30 12.40
C ASP A 34 10.15 -9.42 10.87
N LEU A 35 9.08 -8.94 10.24
CA LEU A 35 8.94 -8.94 8.78
C LEU A 35 9.49 -7.65 8.15
N GLN A 36 10.17 -6.78 8.91
CA GLN A 36 10.72 -5.55 8.35
C GLN A 36 11.69 -5.86 7.20
N GLY A 37 11.48 -5.17 6.07
CA GLY A 37 12.26 -5.41 4.86
C GLY A 37 11.91 -6.72 4.15
N GLN A 38 10.88 -7.44 4.59
CA GLN A 38 10.26 -8.56 3.90
C GLN A 38 8.92 -8.15 3.28
N MET A 39 8.52 -8.85 2.23
CA MET A 39 7.23 -8.73 1.56
C MET A 39 6.63 -10.11 1.33
N PHE A 40 5.30 -10.18 1.27
CA PHE A 40 4.63 -11.35 0.71
C PHE A 40 4.31 -11.11 -0.75
N SER A 41 4.78 -12.01 -1.61
CA SER A 41 4.33 -12.15 -2.99
C SER A 41 3.14 -13.10 -3.02
N VAL A 42 1.96 -12.54 -3.27
CA VAL A 42 0.67 -13.22 -3.27
C VAL A 42 0.27 -13.51 -4.71
N ASN A 43 0.18 -14.80 -5.05
CA ASN A 43 -0.27 -15.24 -6.37
C ASN A 43 -1.78 -15.51 -6.39
N LYS A 44 -2.32 -15.84 -7.57
CA LYS A 44 -3.74 -16.15 -7.74
C LYS A 44 -4.17 -17.28 -6.79
N GLY A 45 -5.18 -17.01 -5.98
CA GLY A 45 -5.68 -17.95 -4.96
C GLY A 45 -4.84 -18.00 -3.67
N GLY A 46 -3.79 -17.19 -3.56
CA GLY A 46 -3.02 -17.01 -2.34
C GLY A 46 -3.73 -16.12 -1.32
N SER A 47 -3.44 -16.35 -0.04
CA SER A 47 -3.90 -15.51 1.06
C SER A 47 -2.86 -15.42 2.17
N VAL A 48 -2.75 -14.25 2.78
CA VAL A 48 -1.91 -13.99 3.95
C VAL A 48 -2.83 -13.57 5.07
N THR A 49 -2.73 -14.23 6.22
CA THR A 49 -3.49 -13.88 7.41
C THR A 49 -2.52 -13.53 8.52
N LEU A 50 -2.63 -12.30 9.03
CA LEU A 50 -1.81 -11.77 10.11
C LEU A 50 -2.63 -11.73 11.39
N LEU A 51 -2.09 -12.35 12.43
CA LEU A 51 -2.68 -12.37 13.75
C LEU A 51 -2.14 -11.18 14.57
N SER A 52 -3.06 -10.43 15.15
CA SER A 52 -2.73 -9.32 16.03
C SER A 52 -2.22 -9.81 17.38
N SER A 53 -1.19 -9.11 17.89
CA SER A 53 -0.68 -9.25 19.26
C SER A 53 -1.47 -8.41 20.27
N GLY A 54 -2.13 -7.33 19.82
CA GLY A 54 -2.98 -6.49 20.65
C GLY A 54 -4.40 -7.03 20.82
N VAL A 55 -4.91 -7.01 22.05
CA VAL A 55 -6.30 -7.35 22.37
C VAL A 55 -6.95 -6.13 23.02
N GLY A 56 -8.08 -5.66 22.45
CA GLY A 56 -8.82 -4.55 23.03
C GLY A 56 -9.94 -4.02 22.14
N PRO A 57 -10.86 -3.22 22.71
CA PRO A 57 -11.93 -2.58 21.94
C PRO A 57 -11.35 -1.53 20.99
N LEU A 58 -11.77 -1.58 19.72
CA LEU A 58 -11.36 -0.66 18.68
C LEU A 58 -12.44 0.41 18.48
N HIS A 59 -12.30 1.53 19.21
CA HIS A 59 -13.16 2.70 19.05
C HIS A 59 -12.79 3.52 17.82
N ASN A 60 -11.50 3.63 17.55
CA ASN A 60 -10.96 4.33 16.39
C ASN A 60 -9.91 3.43 15.77
N PHE A 61 -9.66 3.58 14.49
CA PHE A 61 -8.55 2.87 13.89
C PHE A 61 -7.92 3.59 12.72
N THR A 62 -6.65 3.24 12.50
CA THR A 62 -5.95 3.44 11.24
C THR A 62 -5.40 2.10 10.79
N VAL A 63 -5.64 1.72 9.53
CA VAL A 63 -5.01 0.56 8.88
C VAL A 63 -4.18 1.10 7.73
N CYS A 64 -2.90 0.73 7.67
CA CYS A 64 -2.01 1.09 6.57
C CYS A 64 -1.28 -0.15 6.04
N LEU A 65 -1.06 -0.17 4.73
CA LEU A 65 -0.22 -1.17 4.05
C LEU A 65 0.44 -0.55 2.83
N ARG A 66 1.55 -1.13 2.39
CA ARG A 66 2.17 -0.82 1.09
C ARG A 66 1.99 -2.02 0.17
N HIS A 67 1.59 -1.78 -1.07
CA HIS A 67 1.35 -2.86 -2.02
C HIS A 67 1.79 -2.51 -3.45
N ILE A 68 1.97 -3.56 -4.23
CA ILE A 68 2.07 -3.55 -5.69
C ILE A 68 1.01 -4.55 -6.16
N SER A 69 0.19 -4.22 -7.15
CA SER A 69 -0.80 -5.15 -7.68
C SER A 69 -1.08 -4.92 -9.15
N GLU A 70 -1.28 -5.99 -9.90
CA GLU A 70 -1.73 -5.93 -11.30
C GLU A 70 -3.18 -5.44 -11.36
N GLU A 71 -3.56 -4.65 -12.36
CA GLU A 71 -4.93 -4.15 -12.54
C GLU A 71 -5.94 -5.30 -12.72
N SER A 72 -7.08 -5.21 -12.05
CA SER A 72 -8.17 -6.19 -12.12
C SER A 72 -9.50 -5.55 -11.76
N ASP A 73 -10.61 -6.14 -12.22
CA ASP A 73 -11.98 -5.65 -12.01
C ASP A 73 -12.35 -5.56 -10.52
N SER A 74 -11.84 -6.51 -9.73
CA SER A 74 -11.98 -6.50 -8.28
C SER A 74 -10.72 -6.96 -7.57
N LYS A 75 -10.41 -6.31 -6.44
CA LYS A 75 -9.30 -6.63 -5.54
C LYS A 75 -9.72 -6.44 -4.10
N ILE A 76 -9.18 -7.23 -3.19
CA ILE A 76 -9.35 -7.01 -1.75
C ILE A 76 -7.98 -6.68 -1.16
N PHE A 77 -7.77 -5.43 -0.74
CA PHE A 77 -6.49 -5.03 -0.15
C PHE A 77 -6.31 -5.63 1.24
N PHE A 78 -7.37 -5.59 2.05
CA PHE A 78 -7.40 -6.27 3.34
C PHE A 78 -8.83 -6.49 3.81
N THR A 79 -8.99 -7.48 4.69
CA THR A 79 -10.15 -7.69 5.54
C THR A 79 -9.67 -7.88 6.97
N LEU A 80 -10.08 -6.99 7.86
CA LEU A 80 -9.80 -7.03 9.29
C LEU A 80 -11.05 -7.56 10.01
N SER A 81 -10.99 -8.80 10.47
CA SER A 81 -11.99 -9.39 11.35
C SER A 81 -11.61 -9.16 12.80
N LEU A 82 -12.60 -8.91 13.67
CA LEU A 82 -12.38 -8.76 15.11
C LEU A 82 -13.16 -9.81 15.92
N GLY A 83 -13.38 -11.01 15.38
CA GLY A 83 -14.07 -12.09 16.08
C GLY A 83 -15.60 -11.98 16.14
N GLY A 84 -16.17 -10.84 15.73
CA GLY A 84 -17.61 -10.67 15.50
C GLY A 84 -18.05 -11.00 14.06
N VAL A 85 -19.36 -10.91 13.80
CA VAL A 85 -19.97 -11.14 12.47
C VAL A 85 -19.58 -10.05 11.46
N HIS A 86 -19.30 -8.84 11.94
CA HIS A 86 -18.96 -7.71 11.08
C HIS A 86 -17.48 -7.37 11.16
N GLY A 87 -16.86 -7.20 9.99
CA GLY A 87 -15.46 -6.82 9.85
C GLY A 87 -15.30 -5.47 9.18
N ILE A 88 -14.03 -5.13 8.93
CA ILE A 88 -13.63 -3.94 8.18
C ILE A 88 -12.93 -4.44 6.93
N SER A 89 -13.28 -3.97 5.75
CA SER A 89 -12.60 -4.39 4.52
C SER A 89 -12.44 -3.23 3.54
N LEU A 90 -11.31 -3.22 2.84
CA LEU A 90 -11.05 -2.28 1.76
C LEU A 90 -10.84 -3.05 0.47
N LYS A 91 -11.66 -2.74 -0.52
CA LYS A 91 -11.68 -3.39 -1.84
C LYS A 91 -11.53 -2.35 -2.94
N SER A 92 -11.00 -2.76 -4.08
CA SER A 92 -11.15 -2.01 -5.33
C SER A 92 -12.21 -2.71 -6.16
N ILE A 93 -13.21 -1.97 -6.67
CA ILE A 93 -14.21 -2.45 -7.62
C ILE A 93 -14.38 -1.40 -8.70
N ASN A 94 -14.19 -1.76 -9.97
CA ASN A 94 -14.30 -0.84 -11.10
C ASN A 94 -13.49 0.46 -10.87
N THR A 95 -12.24 0.35 -10.43
CA THR A 95 -11.31 1.46 -10.10
C THR A 95 -11.70 2.33 -8.89
N ARG A 96 -12.81 2.03 -8.19
CA ARG A 96 -13.22 2.74 -6.97
C ARG A 96 -12.83 1.96 -5.72
N LEU A 97 -12.37 2.68 -4.70
CA LEU A 97 -12.04 2.09 -3.41
C LEU A 97 -13.31 1.97 -2.57
N GLN A 98 -13.80 0.75 -2.36
CA GLN A 98 -14.94 0.50 -1.49
C GLN A 98 -14.44 0.11 -0.09
N LEU A 99 -14.81 0.92 0.90
CA LEU A 99 -14.56 0.62 2.31
C LEU A 99 -15.87 0.17 2.94
N THR A 100 -15.82 -1.00 3.56
CA THR A 100 -16.91 -1.52 4.40
C THR A 100 -16.46 -1.50 5.85
N VAL A 101 -17.27 -0.93 6.73
CA VAL A 101 -17.08 -0.92 8.18
C VAL A 101 -18.38 -1.40 8.80
N GLY A 102 -18.37 -2.58 9.42
CA GLY A 102 -19.60 -3.11 10.01
C GLY A 102 -20.56 -3.64 8.95
N ARG A 103 -21.78 -3.08 8.90
CA ARG A 103 -22.76 -3.29 7.81
C ARG A 103 -22.79 -2.15 6.79
N ASP A 104 -22.05 -1.06 7.03
CA ASP A 104 -22.07 0.10 6.14
C ASP A 104 -20.92 0.00 5.13
N SER A 105 -21.18 0.44 3.90
CA SER A 105 -20.19 0.40 2.82
C SER A 105 -20.28 1.66 1.98
N GLU A 106 -19.14 2.28 1.71
CA GLU A 106 -19.05 3.49 0.88
C GLU A 106 -17.94 3.37 -0.15
N ALA A 107 -18.21 3.90 -1.35
CA ALA A 107 -17.22 4.04 -2.40
C ALA A 107 -16.47 5.38 -2.27
N PHE A 108 -15.15 5.33 -2.33
CA PHE A 108 -14.24 6.45 -2.30
C PHE A 108 -13.55 6.60 -3.67
N GLN A 109 -13.37 7.84 -4.07
CA GLN A 109 -12.61 8.21 -5.25
C GLN A 109 -11.39 9.02 -4.81
N SER A 110 -10.25 8.79 -5.48
CA SER A 110 -9.09 9.66 -5.30
C SER A 110 -9.45 11.05 -5.84
N THR A 111 -9.30 12.06 -5.00
CA THR A 111 -9.59 13.46 -5.38
C THR A 111 -8.44 14.07 -6.18
N PHE A 112 -7.27 13.43 -6.16
CA PHE A 112 -6.06 13.96 -6.79
C PHE A 112 -5.64 13.07 -7.98
N PRO A 113 -5.35 13.67 -9.15
CA PRO A 113 -4.73 12.94 -10.24
C PRO A 113 -3.35 12.47 -9.77
N VAL A 114 -3.11 11.17 -9.89
CA VAL A 114 -1.80 10.60 -9.60
C VAL A 114 -0.86 11.02 -10.73
N ASN A 115 0.16 11.82 -10.42
CA ASN A 115 1.19 12.15 -11.40
C ASN A 115 2.01 10.88 -11.69
N VAL A 116 1.74 10.26 -12.84
CA VAL A 116 2.40 9.03 -13.32
C VAL A 116 3.91 9.18 -13.49
N ASP A 117 4.43 10.41 -13.62
CA ASP A 117 5.86 10.67 -13.76
C ASP A 117 6.68 10.37 -12.48
N PHE A 118 6.02 10.26 -11.32
CA PHE A 118 6.68 10.12 -10.02
C PHE A 118 6.00 9.11 -9.08
N THR A 119 5.30 8.11 -9.62
CA THR A 119 4.76 7.04 -8.78
C THR A 119 5.88 6.13 -8.27
N PRO A 120 6.10 6.02 -6.95
CA PRO A 120 6.95 4.96 -6.41
C PRO A 120 6.34 3.61 -6.79
N PRO A 121 7.17 2.57 -7.00
CA PRO A 121 6.65 1.24 -7.36
C PRO A 121 5.70 0.70 -6.30
N TRP A 122 5.93 1.07 -5.04
CA TRP A 122 5.06 0.74 -3.91
C TRP A 122 4.01 1.81 -3.67
N THR A 123 2.74 1.39 -3.63
CA THR A 123 1.63 2.27 -3.29
C THR A 123 1.27 2.13 -1.81
N GLY A 124 1.46 3.23 -1.06
CA GLY A 124 0.94 3.35 0.30
C GLY A 124 -0.58 3.55 0.29
N LEU A 125 -1.29 2.73 1.06
CA LEU A 125 -2.73 2.78 1.20
C LEU A 125 -3.10 2.75 2.67
N CYS A 126 -3.76 3.81 3.15
CA CYS A 126 -4.25 3.89 4.52
C CYS A 126 -5.76 4.13 4.57
N THR A 127 -6.40 3.63 5.63
CA THR A 127 -7.81 3.86 5.95
C THR A 127 -7.95 4.27 7.39
N THR A 128 -8.84 5.22 7.66
CA THR A 128 -9.13 5.74 9.00
C THR A 128 -10.63 5.67 9.27
N TRP A 129 -11.02 5.40 10.52
CA TRP A 129 -12.41 5.48 10.98
C TRP A 129 -12.49 5.81 12.46
N THR A 130 -13.46 6.65 12.85
CA THR A 130 -13.68 7.12 14.22
C THR A 130 -15.09 6.79 14.67
N SER A 131 -15.26 6.07 15.78
CA SER A 131 -16.58 5.65 16.29
C SER A 131 -17.49 6.83 16.65
N SER A 132 -16.99 7.83 17.38
CA SER A 132 -17.80 8.94 17.92
C SER A 132 -18.54 9.76 16.86
N SER A 133 -17.90 9.95 15.69
CA SER A 133 -18.48 10.66 14.56
C SER A 133 -18.93 9.74 13.42
N GLY A 134 -18.50 8.47 13.43
CA GLY A 134 -18.63 7.54 12.30
C GLY A 134 -17.85 7.98 11.06
N MET A 135 -16.86 8.87 11.17
CA MET A 135 -16.21 9.41 9.98
C MET A 135 -15.10 8.49 9.51
N ALA A 136 -15.18 8.06 8.26
CA ALA A 136 -14.17 7.28 7.57
C ALA A 136 -13.51 8.07 6.43
N GLN A 137 -12.25 7.71 6.14
CA GLN A 137 -11.47 8.32 5.07
C GLN A 137 -10.40 7.34 4.58
N VAL A 138 -10.15 7.33 3.27
CA VAL A 138 -9.14 6.49 2.62
C VAL A 138 -8.05 7.39 2.04
N TRP A 139 -6.82 6.91 2.04
CA TRP A 139 -5.62 7.68 1.70
C TRP A 139 -4.74 6.95 0.69
N PRO A 140 -5.17 6.82 -0.58
CA PRO A 140 -4.31 6.27 -1.64
C PRO A 140 -3.12 7.20 -1.87
N TYR A 141 -1.91 6.65 -1.98
CA TYR A 141 -0.66 7.40 -2.15
C TYR A 141 -0.40 8.43 -1.04
N GLY A 142 -1.03 8.26 0.14
CA GLY A 142 -0.97 9.22 1.24
C GLY A 142 -1.78 10.51 1.01
N MET A 143 -2.57 10.58 -0.06
CA MET A 143 -3.45 11.70 -0.36
C MET A 143 -4.86 11.46 0.19
N PRO A 144 -5.49 12.42 0.88
CA PRO A 144 -6.81 12.22 1.47
C PRO A 144 -7.91 12.10 0.41
N SER A 145 -8.83 11.16 0.61
CA SER A 145 -10.15 11.18 -0.02
C SER A 145 -11.11 12.14 0.70
N VAL A 146 -12.30 12.37 0.13
CA VAL A 146 -13.41 12.98 0.87
C VAL A 146 -13.78 12.10 2.07
N ARG A 147 -14.05 12.72 3.22
CA ARG A 147 -14.51 12.04 4.44
C ARG A 147 -15.98 11.68 4.29
N LYS A 148 -16.36 10.49 4.73
CA LYS A 148 -17.75 9.99 4.67
C LYS A 148 -18.17 9.42 6.01
N GLY A 149 -19.44 9.61 6.37
CA GLY A 149 -20.02 9.02 7.58
C GLY A 149 -20.43 7.56 7.34
N MET A 150 -20.07 6.66 8.25
CA MET A 150 -20.45 5.25 8.29
C MET A 150 -20.32 4.67 9.70
N TRP A 151 -21.25 3.80 10.08
CA TRP A 151 -21.19 2.92 11.24
C TRP A 151 -20.96 3.63 12.59
N ARG A 152 -21.58 4.79 12.81
CA ARG A 152 -21.34 5.64 13.99
C ARG A 152 -21.72 4.98 15.34
N ASN A 153 -20.99 5.34 16.40
CA ASN A 153 -21.20 4.92 17.80
C ASN A 153 -21.08 3.41 18.00
N GLN A 154 -20.18 2.77 17.26
CA GLN A 154 -19.93 1.34 17.31
C GLN A 154 -18.56 1.04 17.88
N VAL A 155 -18.35 -0.17 18.37
CA VAL A 155 -17.05 -0.61 18.91
C VAL A 155 -16.81 -2.01 18.39
N PHE A 156 -15.62 -2.26 17.84
CA PHE A 156 -15.23 -3.62 17.50
C PHE A 156 -14.54 -4.26 18.69
N THR A 157 -14.93 -5.49 19.03
CA THR A 157 -14.39 -6.22 20.18
C THR A 157 -14.00 -7.62 19.75
N GLY A 158 -12.82 -8.05 20.17
CA GLY A 158 -12.29 -9.39 19.92
C GLY A 158 -10.88 -9.31 19.35
N ARG A 159 -10.30 -10.46 19.01
CA ARG A 159 -8.92 -10.52 18.54
C ARG A 159 -8.84 -10.13 17.07
N PRO A 160 -8.07 -9.10 16.70
CA PRO A 160 -7.98 -8.67 15.31
C PRO A 160 -7.22 -9.69 14.45
N LEU A 161 -7.78 -9.97 13.28
CA LEU A 161 -7.22 -10.86 12.27
C LEU A 161 -7.27 -10.14 10.92
N LEU A 162 -6.11 -9.83 10.36
CA LEU A 162 -6.01 -9.13 9.08
C LEU A 162 -5.67 -10.12 7.97
N THR A 163 -6.60 -10.33 7.07
CA THR A 163 -6.43 -11.18 5.89
C THR A 163 -6.26 -10.35 4.63
N ILE A 164 -5.28 -10.72 3.82
CA ILE A 164 -4.95 -10.14 2.52
C ILE A 164 -5.16 -11.26 1.50
N SER A 165 -5.98 -11.02 0.48
CA SER A 165 -6.40 -12.06 -0.47
C SER A 165 -6.98 -11.44 -1.73
N GLY A 166 -7.13 -12.21 -2.81
CA GLY A 166 -7.94 -11.76 -3.95
C GLY A 166 -7.29 -10.66 -4.81
N PHE A 167 -5.96 -10.54 -4.77
CA PHE A 167 -5.19 -9.87 -5.81
C PHE A 167 -3.87 -10.59 -6.06
N VAL A 168 -3.31 -10.40 -7.25
CA VAL A 168 -1.96 -10.86 -7.63
C VAL A 168 -1.00 -9.68 -7.47
N GLY A 169 0.04 -9.85 -6.67
CA GLY A 169 1.00 -8.79 -6.40
C GLY A 169 1.79 -8.98 -5.11
N GLN A 170 2.29 -7.87 -4.57
CA GLN A 170 3.15 -7.85 -3.39
C GLN A 170 2.58 -6.96 -2.30
N VAL A 171 2.80 -7.32 -1.04
CA VAL A 171 2.40 -6.53 0.13
C VAL A 171 3.48 -6.49 1.20
N THR A 172 3.65 -5.32 1.83
CA THR A 172 4.62 -5.09 2.91
C THR A 172 4.14 -3.99 3.85
N ASP A 173 4.81 -3.86 5.01
CA ASP A 173 4.58 -2.86 6.07
C ASP A 173 3.11 -2.69 6.46
N VAL A 174 2.46 -3.80 6.79
CA VAL A 174 1.08 -3.78 7.27
C VAL A 174 1.07 -3.40 8.74
N HIS A 175 0.34 -2.33 9.07
CA HIS A 175 0.23 -1.81 10.42
C HIS A 175 -1.21 -1.40 10.75
N VAL A 176 -1.62 -1.63 12.00
CA VAL A 176 -2.92 -1.24 12.52
C VAL A 176 -2.75 -0.53 13.86
N TRP A 177 -3.42 0.62 14.00
CA TRP A 177 -3.47 1.43 15.22
C TRP A 177 -4.89 1.55 15.75
N HIS A 178 -5.05 1.73 17.06
CA HIS A 178 -6.34 1.95 17.73
C HIS A 178 -6.73 3.44 17.80
N TYR A 179 -6.04 4.29 17.04
CA TYR A 179 -6.24 5.74 16.97
C TYR A 179 -6.07 6.24 15.54
N ILE A 180 -6.46 7.49 15.30
CA ILE A 180 -6.32 8.14 14.00
C ILE A 180 -4.90 8.73 13.87
N LEU A 181 -4.14 8.25 12.89
CA LEU A 181 -2.86 8.87 12.53
C LEU A 181 -3.07 10.29 11.99
N SER A 182 -2.11 11.18 12.25
CA SER A 182 -2.12 12.51 11.64
C SER A 182 -1.93 12.41 10.12
N PRO A 183 -2.43 13.38 9.34
CA PRO A 183 -2.19 13.41 7.89
C PRO A 183 -0.70 13.38 7.52
N SER A 184 0.16 14.02 8.31
CA SER A 184 1.62 14.01 8.10
C SER A 184 2.26 12.64 8.33
N ALA A 185 1.76 11.87 9.32
CA ALA A 185 2.20 10.50 9.55
C ALA A 185 1.77 9.58 8.40
N ILE A 186 0.51 9.69 7.95
CA ILE A 186 0.00 8.93 6.79
C ILE A 186 0.80 9.25 5.53
N ALA A 187 1.06 10.53 5.24
CA ALA A 187 1.88 10.92 4.11
C ALA A 187 3.32 10.40 4.22
N SER A 188 3.90 10.39 5.42
CA SER A 188 5.26 9.87 5.65
C SER A 188 5.33 8.36 5.39
N PHE A 189 4.33 7.60 5.85
CA PHE A 189 4.20 6.17 5.57
C PHE A 189 4.16 5.87 4.08
N SER A 190 3.30 6.58 3.34
CA SER A 190 3.15 6.37 1.90
C SER A 190 4.41 6.69 1.11
N ASN A 191 5.27 7.57 1.64
CA ASN A 191 6.60 7.87 1.09
C ASN A 191 7.68 6.85 1.52
N GLY A 192 7.30 5.74 2.15
CA GLY A 192 8.22 4.69 2.59
C GLY A 192 9.11 5.07 3.77
N LYS A 193 8.75 6.11 4.53
CA LYS A 193 9.44 6.42 5.78
C LYS A 193 8.97 5.46 6.87
N VAL A 194 9.91 5.09 7.74
CA VAL A 194 9.61 4.26 8.92
C VAL A 194 8.66 5.02 9.83
N LEU A 195 7.48 4.44 10.08
CA LEU A 195 6.54 4.93 11.08
C LEU A 195 6.78 4.29 12.45
N GLN A 196 6.15 4.88 13.45
CA GLN A 196 5.94 4.20 14.74
C GLN A 196 5.18 2.89 14.51
N GLU A 197 5.55 1.87 15.26
CA GLU A 197 4.94 0.55 15.16
C GLU A 197 3.42 0.59 15.42
N GLY A 198 2.68 -0.26 14.70
CA GLY A 198 1.24 -0.41 14.86
C GLY A 198 0.90 -0.98 16.23
N THR A 199 0.08 -0.29 17.01
CA THR A 199 -0.26 -0.71 18.38
C THR A 199 -1.15 -1.96 18.44
N VAL A 200 -1.94 -2.19 17.38
CA VAL A 200 -2.83 -3.35 17.29
C VAL A 200 -2.14 -4.46 16.52
N LEU A 201 -1.58 -4.13 15.36
CA LEU A 201 -0.83 -5.06 14.53
C LEU A 201 0.41 -4.34 14.02
N SER A 202 1.58 -4.94 14.23
CA SER A 202 2.85 -4.42 13.76
C SER A 202 3.53 -5.43 12.86
N TRP A 203 3.96 -5.00 11.68
CA TRP A 203 4.77 -5.80 10.75
C TRP A 203 6.05 -6.37 11.39
N ARG A 204 6.60 -5.66 12.37
CA ARG A 204 7.80 -6.07 13.12
C ARG A 204 7.57 -7.16 14.17
N ARG A 205 6.31 -7.43 14.50
CA ARG A 205 5.89 -8.37 15.54
C ARG A 205 4.65 -9.13 15.07
N ALA A 206 4.73 -9.64 13.85
CA ALA A 206 3.61 -10.30 13.20
C ALA A 206 3.73 -11.81 13.37
N GLN A 207 2.61 -12.44 13.74
CA GLN A 207 2.39 -13.87 13.55
C GLN A 207 1.53 -14.02 12.29
N TYR A 208 1.92 -14.88 11.36
CA TYR A 208 1.23 -14.99 10.09
C TYR A 208 0.94 -16.44 9.73
N ASN A 209 -0.09 -16.64 8.92
CA ASN A 209 -0.40 -17.89 8.25
C ASN A 209 -0.64 -17.60 6.78
N THR A 210 -0.11 -18.45 5.91
CA THR A 210 -0.26 -18.33 4.46
C THR A 210 -1.10 -19.47 3.92
N GLY A 211 -2.05 -19.16 3.04
CA GLY A 211 -2.82 -20.14 2.27
C GLY A 211 -2.53 -20.02 0.78
N GLY A 212 -2.59 -21.15 0.06
CA GLY A 212 -2.35 -21.17 -1.39
C GLY A 212 -0.89 -20.84 -1.75
N TYR A 213 -0.68 -20.21 -2.92
CA TYR A 213 0.66 -19.86 -3.39
C TYR A 213 1.07 -18.47 -2.93
N VAL A 214 1.82 -18.41 -1.83
CA VAL A 214 2.41 -17.20 -1.26
C VAL A 214 3.87 -17.44 -0.98
N VAL A 215 4.72 -16.46 -1.29
CA VAL A 215 6.16 -16.49 -0.98
C VAL A 215 6.50 -15.31 -0.08
N LEU A 216 7.20 -15.57 1.03
CA LEU A 216 7.83 -14.54 1.84
C LEU A 216 9.24 -14.32 1.31
N GLU A 217 9.56 -13.08 0.92
CA GLU A 217 10.87 -12.73 0.34
C GLU A 217 11.29 -11.30 0.72
N PRO A 218 12.58 -10.94 0.57
CA PRO A 218 13.02 -9.57 0.81
C PRO A 218 12.31 -8.56 -0.11
N VAL A 219 11.98 -7.38 0.43
CA VAL A 219 11.39 -6.28 -0.33
C VAL A 219 12.33 -5.92 -1.49
N GLN A 220 11.81 -6.03 -2.71
CA GLN A 220 12.50 -5.52 -3.88
C GLN A 220 12.49 -4.00 -3.85
N VAL A 221 13.64 -3.43 -3.48
CA VAL A 221 13.85 -1.99 -3.56
C VAL A 221 14.23 -1.67 -4.99
N PHE A 222 13.38 -0.92 -5.71
CA PHE A 222 13.80 -0.30 -6.95
C PHE A 222 14.83 0.78 -6.62
N GLN A 223 16.11 0.37 -6.52
CA GLN A 223 17.20 1.31 -6.54
C GLN A 223 17.16 1.97 -7.91
N ARG A 224 16.62 3.19 -7.99
CA ARG A 224 16.96 4.12 -9.08
C ARG A 224 18.48 4.16 -9.09
N ALA A 225 19.08 3.47 -10.05
CA ALA A 225 20.52 3.25 -10.21
C ALA A 225 21.37 4.20 -9.36
N LEU A 226 22.04 3.66 -8.34
CA LEU A 226 23.38 4.16 -8.05
C LEU A 226 24.15 3.97 -9.36
N PRO A 227 24.73 5.02 -9.97
CA PRO A 227 25.65 4.80 -11.06
C PRO A 227 26.83 4.01 -10.49
N CYS A 228 26.80 2.70 -10.66
CA CYS A 228 27.97 1.83 -10.54
C CYS A 228 28.89 2.19 -11.70
N CYS A 229 29.62 3.30 -11.53
CA CYS A 229 30.87 3.70 -12.16
C CYS A 229 31.12 5.13 -11.70
N GLY A 230 31.97 5.30 -10.69
CA GLY A 230 32.58 6.59 -10.41
C GLY A 230 33.39 7.01 -11.64
N PHE A 231 32.84 7.94 -12.44
CA PHE A 231 33.65 8.70 -13.37
C PHE A 231 34.39 9.79 -12.58
N PRO A 232 35.72 9.95 -12.78
CA PRO A 232 36.46 10.99 -12.09
C PRO A 232 35.86 12.34 -12.48
N VAL A 233 35.61 13.18 -11.47
CA VAL A 233 35.25 14.57 -11.63
C VAL A 233 36.40 15.26 -12.36
N GLY A 234 36.25 15.40 -13.68
CA GLY A 234 37.25 15.99 -14.56
C GLY A 234 36.57 16.67 -15.75
N LEU A 235 36.49 18.00 -15.65
CA LEU A 235 36.38 18.96 -16.75
C LEU A 235 35.07 19.00 -17.56
N GLY A 236 34.28 20.06 -17.31
CA GLY A 236 33.87 20.94 -18.40
C GLY A 236 32.47 20.78 -19.01
N TYR A 237 31.40 20.71 -18.23
CA TYR A 237 30.02 20.88 -18.74
C TYR A 237 29.26 22.01 -18.04
N SER A 238 29.80 23.21 -18.08
CA SER A 238 29.07 24.44 -17.72
C SER A 238 29.60 25.62 -18.52
N ALA A 239 29.19 25.74 -19.79
CA ALA A 239 29.37 26.99 -20.56
C ALA A 239 28.54 27.10 -21.85
N ARG A 240 27.94 26.01 -22.38
CA ARG A 240 27.25 26.07 -23.69
C ARG A 240 25.74 26.37 -23.65
N LYS A 241 25.01 26.11 -22.56
CA LYS A 241 23.56 26.36 -22.51
C LYS A 241 23.15 27.80 -22.15
N GLN A 242 24.02 28.59 -21.50
CA GLN A 242 23.70 30.00 -21.20
C GLN A 242 23.89 30.96 -22.40
N LYS A 243 24.78 30.65 -23.36
CA LYS A 243 24.96 31.49 -24.55
C LYS A 243 23.80 31.41 -25.54
N ALA A 244 23.14 30.25 -25.65
CA ALA A 244 21.96 30.08 -26.53
C ALA A 244 20.76 30.94 -26.07
N ASN A 245 20.52 31.03 -24.76
CA ASN A 245 19.38 31.77 -24.23
C ASN A 245 19.56 33.30 -24.28
N ARG A 246 20.81 33.79 -24.16
CA ARG A 246 21.11 35.22 -24.35
C ARG A 246 20.98 35.67 -25.82
N GLN A 247 21.22 34.78 -26.78
CA GLN A 247 21.07 35.10 -28.21
C GLN A 247 19.61 35.17 -28.65
N MET A 248 18.73 34.31 -28.12
CA MET A 248 17.29 34.40 -28.41
C MET A 248 16.66 35.68 -27.83
N ALA A 249 16.99 36.07 -26.59
CA ALA A 249 16.45 37.29 -25.97
C ALA A 249 16.85 38.59 -26.72
N LYS A 250 18.06 38.63 -27.33
CA LYS A 250 18.50 39.77 -28.15
C LYS A 250 17.80 39.84 -29.51
N LYS A 251 17.42 38.69 -30.10
CA LYS A 251 16.72 38.63 -31.39
C LYS A 251 15.28 39.14 -31.26
N THR A 252 14.58 38.80 -30.17
CA THR A 252 13.21 39.26 -29.90
C THR A 252 13.13 40.78 -29.63
N ARG A 253 14.11 41.36 -28.92
CA ARG A 253 14.17 42.82 -28.70
C ARG A 253 14.44 43.62 -29.99
N ARG A 254 15.31 43.12 -30.89
CA ARG A 254 15.57 43.77 -32.19
C ARG A 254 14.37 43.67 -33.15
N GLY A 255 13.62 42.57 -33.13
CA GLY A 255 12.39 42.41 -33.91
C GLY A 255 11.31 43.42 -33.51
N ASN A 256 11.08 43.62 -32.21
CA ASN A 256 10.07 44.55 -31.72
C ASN A 256 10.42 46.03 -31.93
N SER A 257 11.70 46.40 -31.90
CA SER A 257 12.16 47.77 -32.22
C SER A 257 11.96 48.11 -33.70
N LYS A 258 12.24 47.19 -34.63
CA LYS A 258 11.97 47.40 -36.06
C LYS A 258 10.48 47.52 -36.35
N ARG A 259 9.62 46.71 -35.71
CA ARG A 259 8.17 46.75 -35.91
C ARG A 259 7.54 48.08 -35.45
N ARG A 260 8.02 48.67 -34.34
CA ARG A 260 7.59 50.01 -33.89
C ARG A 260 8.01 51.14 -34.82
N LYS A 261 9.14 50.99 -35.54
CA LYS A 261 9.63 52.02 -36.48
C LYS A 261 8.83 52.07 -37.80
N TRP A 262 8.21 50.95 -38.21
CA TRP A 262 7.32 50.91 -39.39
C TRP A 262 5.94 51.54 -39.13
N VAL A 263 5.46 51.55 -37.88
CA VAL A 263 4.15 52.11 -37.52
C VAL A 263 4.19 53.64 -37.38
N MET A 264 5.38 54.24 -37.19
CA MET A 264 5.56 55.69 -36.98
C MET A 264 5.97 56.46 -38.24
N GLY A 265 5.86 55.86 -39.43
CA GLY A 265 6.38 56.43 -40.69
C GLY A 265 5.39 56.42 -41.85
N LYS A 266 4.07 56.41 -41.58
CA LYS A 266 3.05 56.28 -42.63
C LYS A 266 1.90 57.29 -42.62
N ASP A 267 2.02 58.41 -41.92
CA ASP A 267 0.99 59.45 -41.90
C ASP A 267 1.55 60.83 -42.27
N THR A 268 1.85 61.06 -43.55
CA THR A 268 1.80 62.39 -44.18
C THR A 268 1.61 62.21 -45.67
N GLU A 269 0.37 62.14 -46.13
CA GLU A 269 -0.05 62.59 -47.46
C GLU A 269 -1.58 62.50 -47.59
N GLY A 270 -2.22 63.61 -47.94
CA GLY A 270 -3.40 63.57 -48.80
C GLY A 270 -4.77 63.70 -48.17
N ALA A 271 -5.20 64.95 -48.04
CA ALA A 271 -6.45 65.47 -48.59
C ALA A 271 -7.80 65.04 -47.96
N THR A 272 -8.32 65.95 -47.14
CA THR A 272 -9.74 66.25 -47.00
C THR A 272 -10.27 66.86 -48.30
N ALA A 273 -11.29 66.26 -48.91
CA ALA A 273 -12.19 66.92 -49.85
C ALA A 273 -13.57 66.26 -49.75
N LEU A 274 -14.55 67.11 -49.41
CA LEU A 274 -15.99 67.11 -49.72
C LEU A 274 -16.72 65.76 -49.86
#